data_AF-A0A2E0F257-F1
#
_entry.id   AF-A0A2E0F257-F1
#
_cell.length_a   1.000
_cell.length_b   1.000
_cell.length_c   1.000
_cell.angle_alpha   90.00
_cell.angle_beta   90.00
_cell.angle_gamma   90.00
#
_symmetry.space_group_name_H-M   'P 1'
#
loop_
_entity.id
_entity.type
_entity.pdbx_description
1 polymer ?
#
loop_
_entity_poly.entity_id
_entity_poly.type
_entity_poly.pdbx_seq_one_letter_code
_entity_poly.pdbx_strand_id
1 'polypeptide(L)'
;MDAYPGVERILNSLGERLLRERIRLFSSTFALLSIFTVWWLEAGTTLDTLLLASSSLLGALCLWNSFFLDDSVPMRSNSFPLLSLHAPTLHNSTLDRPLSDLMVAHLDPETAAAWDEWMIALTESVRRDQTPESAIEHLLRALHLNDQGLLDDERLMSEAKQVFKIRATDQLTDPLSKFNLKALRKLMAHTKAWEPGLFRLIDRLQDAAVRRGPSLTSSPWRLDLDIPPRCSQGQADLFVVLHNNTDTAVDVEIDIVTAEGEPALQNIGVETKPSRRIAREETSDLVDTLGRLLDDATVLWIGLAWPDSCRGPHPVQVTLKGERRETLSSMVVKTTLSANAQQESAAQRMSEASSSVRRLALSMAD
;
A
#
# COMPACT_ATOMS: atom_id res chain seq x y z
N MET A 1 -0.34 -18.07 19.81
CA MET A 1 0.45 -17.19 18.93
C MET A 1 -0.28 -17.22 17.61
N ASP A 2 -1.24 -16.31 17.46
CA ASP A 2 -2.05 -16.24 16.26
C ASP A 2 -1.15 -15.78 15.12
N ALA A 3 -1.02 -16.63 14.11
CA ALA A 3 -0.24 -16.33 12.93
C ALA A 3 -0.92 -15.16 12.22
N TYR A 4 -0.32 -13.97 12.29
CA TYR A 4 -0.73 -12.86 11.45
C TYR A 4 -0.59 -13.29 9.98
N PRO A 5 -1.67 -13.34 9.20
CA PRO A 5 -1.60 -13.70 7.79
C PRO A 5 -0.71 -12.68 7.05
N GLY A 6 0.08 -13.16 6.09
CA GLY A 6 1.13 -12.37 5.42
C GLY A 6 2.52 -12.42 6.09
N VAL A 7 2.65 -12.92 7.33
CA VAL A 7 3.95 -13.13 7.99
C VAL A 7 4.69 -14.35 7.42
N GLU A 8 3.98 -15.34 6.90
CA GLU A 8 4.58 -16.55 6.32
C GLU A 8 5.54 -16.24 5.17
N ARG A 9 5.23 -15.23 4.36
CA ARG A 9 6.10 -14.79 3.26
C ARG A 9 7.36 -14.11 3.77
N ILE A 10 7.25 -13.33 4.85
CA ILE A 10 8.38 -12.74 5.55
C ILE A 10 9.27 -13.86 6.12
N LEU A 11 8.67 -14.84 6.81
CA LEU A 11 9.39 -15.97 7.39
C LEU A 11 10.06 -16.83 6.31
N ASN A 12 9.39 -17.08 5.18
CA ASN A 12 9.98 -17.83 4.08
C ASN A 12 11.14 -17.06 3.43
N SER A 13 10.98 -15.76 3.17
CA SER A 13 12.06 -14.90 2.67
C SER A 13 13.25 -14.84 3.64
N LEU A 14 12.99 -14.74 4.95
CA LEU A 14 14.04 -14.77 5.98
C LEU A 14 14.70 -16.15 6.07
N GLY A 15 13.93 -17.23 5.99
CA GLY A 15 14.42 -18.60 5.99
C GLY A 15 15.32 -18.89 4.79
N GLU A 16 14.92 -18.47 3.59
CA GLU A 16 15.73 -18.55 2.38
C GLU A 16 17.05 -17.77 2.50
N ARG A 17 17.01 -16.59 3.12
CA ARG A 17 18.22 -15.78 3.38
C ARG A 17 19.14 -16.46 4.37
N LEU A 18 18.60 -16.94 5.50
CA LEU A 18 19.39 -17.68 6.49
C LEU A 18 20.01 -18.93 5.88
N LEU A 19 19.29 -19.64 5.01
CA LEU A 19 19.81 -20.80 4.30
C LEU A 19 20.95 -20.41 3.35
N ARG A 20 20.81 -19.36 2.55
CA ARG A 20 21.87 -18.85 1.67
C ARG A 20 23.09 -18.34 2.45
N GLU A 21 22.86 -17.66 3.57
CA GLU A 21 23.93 -17.18 4.44
C GLU A 21 24.68 -18.34 5.10
N ARG A 22 23.97 -19.38 5.55
CA ARG A 22 24.59 -20.63 6.02
C ARG A 22 25.41 -21.30 4.92
N ILE A 23 24.88 -21.40 3.69
CA ILE A 23 25.62 -21.95 2.55
C ILE A 23 26.90 -21.14 2.30
N ARG A 24 26.84 -19.81 2.33
CA ARG A 24 28.02 -18.93 2.20
C ARG A 24 29.05 -19.18 3.30
N LEU A 25 28.61 -19.28 4.55
CA LEU A 25 29.50 -19.55 5.68
C LEU A 25 30.14 -20.95 5.58
N PHE A 26 29.37 -21.99 5.28
CA PHE A 26 29.88 -23.34 5.12
C PHE A 26 30.83 -23.46 3.93
N SER A 27 30.48 -22.89 2.77
CA SER A 27 31.36 -22.92 1.60
C SER A 27 32.67 -22.18 1.87
N SER A 28 32.63 -21.04 2.57
CA SER A 28 33.83 -20.31 2.97
C SER A 28 34.68 -21.09 3.98
N THR A 29 34.09 -21.75 4.98
CA THR A 29 34.83 -22.52 5.97
C THR A 29 35.45 -23.78 5.36
N PHE A 30 34.73 -24.50 4.50
CA PHE A 30 35.27 -25.65 3.77
C PHE A 30 36.38 -25.26 2.79
N ALA A 31 36.24 -24.12 2.09
CA ALA A 31 37.28 -23.61 1.20
C ALA A 31 38.58 -23.27 1.96
N LEU A 32 38.45 -22.60 3.12
CA LEU A 32 39.57 -22.28 4.00
C LEU A 32 40.22 -23.54 4.59
N LEU A 33 39.41 -24.51 5.02
CA LEU A 33 39.90 -25.77 5.55
C LEU A 33 40.65 -26.56 4.47
N SER A 34 40.16 -26.56 3.23
CA SER A 34 40.85 -27.17 2.09
C SER A 34 42.22 -26.54 1.84
N ILE A 35 42.30 -25.20 1.83
CA ILE A 35 43.58 -24.47 1.68
C ILE A 35 44.52 -24.77 2.86
N PHE A 36 43.98 -24.78 4.08
CA PHE A 36 44.75 -25.08 5.29
C PHE A 36 45.31 -26.51 5.26
N THR A 37 44.54 -27.48 4.76
CA THR A 37 45.02 -28.86 4.63
C THR A 37 46.15 -29.00 3.62
N VAL A 38 46.08 -28.30 2.48
CA VAL A 38 47.19 -28.27 1.49
C VAL A 38 48.45 -27.61 2.10
N TRP A 39 48.27 -26.62 2.97
CA TRP A 39 49.40 -25.91 3.57
C TRP A 39 50.07 -26.69 4.71
N TRP A 40 49.31 -27.47 5.48
CA TRP A 40 49.82 -28.18 6.67
C TRP A 40 50.11 -29.66 6.43
N LEU A 41 49.35 -30.32 5.55
CA LEU A 41 49.48 -31.72 5.21
C LEU A 41 50.12 -31.82 3.82
N GLU A 42 51.33 -32.37 3.72
CA GLU A 42 51.96 -32.71 2.43
C GLU A 42 51.27 -33.93 1.81
N ALA A 43 50.01 -33.77 1.42
CA ALA A 43 49.20 -34.80 0.83
C ALA A 43 49.41 -34.77 -0.70
N GLY A 44 50.48 -35.42 -1.17
CA GLY A 44 50.88 -35.66 -2.57
C GLY A 44 50.11 -34.99 -3.73
N THR A 45 50.86 -34.54 -4.76
CA THR A 45 50.39 -33.75 -5.93
C THR A 45 48.97 -33.96 -6.50
N THR A 46 48.42 -35.18 -6.49
CA THR A 46 47.05 -35.46 -6.96
C THR A 46 45.96 -35.01 -5.97
N LEU A 47 46.21 -35.09 -4.66
CA LEU A 47 45.25 -34.66 -3.64
C LEU A 47 45.27 -33.14 -3.49
N ASP A 48 46.45 -32.52 -3.53
CA ASP A 48 46.60 -31.05 -3.51
C ASP A 48 45.87 -30.37 -4.66
N THR A 49 45.99 -30.90 -5.88
CA THR A 49 45.30 -30.34 -7.06
C THR A 49 43.79 -30.46 -6.94
N LEU A 50 43.28 -31.56 -6.38
CA LEU A 50 41.84 -31.77 -6.18
C LEU A 50 41.27 -30.89 -5.04
N LEU A 51 42.04 -30.67 -3.97
CA LEU A 51 41.69 -29.77 -2.88
C LEU A 51 41.71 -28.29 -3.31
N LEU A 52 42.66 -27.88 -4.14
CA LEU A 52 42.69 -26.53 -4.70
C LEU A 52 41.53 -26.30 -5.68
N ALA A 53 41.21 -27.29 -6.52
CA ALA A 53 40.07 -27.21 -7.44
C ALA A 53 38.74 -27.12 -6.67
N SER A 54 38.57 -27.91 -5.62
CA SER A 54 37.37 -27.85 -4.78
C SER A 54 37.24 -26.51 -4.03
N SER A 55 38.35 -25.97 -3.54
CA SER A 55 38.39 -24.64 -2.90
C SER A 55 38.00 -23.54 -3.88
N SER A 56 38.49 -23.59 -5.12
CA SER A 56 38.12 -22.62 -6.17
C SER A 56 36.63 -22.68 -6.50
N LEU A 57 36.06 -23.89 -6.61
CA LEU A 57 34.63 -24.08 -6.88
C LEU A 57 33.75 -23.60 -5.71
N LEU A 58 34.15 -23.90 -4.47
CA LEU A 58 33.49 -23.38 -3.27
C LEU A 58 33.58 -21.85 -3.18
N GLY A 59 34.72 -21.27 -3.56
CA GLY A 59 34.90 -19.82 -3.66
C GLY A 59 33.98 -19.18 -4.70
N ALA A 60 33.81 -19.80 -5.86
CA ALA A 60 32.86 -19.35 -6.87
C ALA A 60 31.41 -19.42 -6.37
N LEU A 61 31.04 -20.48 -5.65
CA LEU A 61 29.72 -20.60 -5.00
C LEU A 61 29.51 -19.53 -3.92
N CYS A 62 30.53 -19.18 -3.13
CA CYS A 62 30.48 -18.06 -2.18
C CYS A 62 30.16 -16.74 -2.89
N LEU A 63 30.89 -16.43 -3.97
CA LEU A 63 30.69 -15.21 -4.75
C LEU A 63 29.30 -15.15 -5.37
N TRP A 64 28.84 -16.26 -5.97
CA TRP A 64 27.49 -16.36 -6.53
C TRP A 64 26.41 -16.09 -5.49
N ASN A 65 26.50 -16.73 -4.31
CA ASN A 65 25.56 -16.49 -3.22
C ASN A 65 25.63 -15.04 -2.72
N SER A 66 26.82 -14.42 -2.71
CA SER A 66 26.99 -13.02 -2.30
C SER A 66 26.27 -12.05 -3.25
N PHE A 67 26.37 -12.26 -4.56
CA PHE A 67 25.63 -11.45 -5.55
C PHE A 67 24.12 -11.59 -5.37
N PHE A 68 23.61 -12.82 -5.26
CA PHE A 68 22.19 -13.07 -5.04
C PHE A 68 21.68 -12.50 -3.71
N LEU A 69 22.48 -12.57 -2.65
CA LEU A 69 22.15 -11.97 -1.36
C LEU A 69 22.01 -10.46 -1.49
N ASP A 70 22.94 -9.78 -2.18
CA ASP A 70 22.92 -8.32 -2.33
C ASP A 70 21.74 -7.85 -3.20
N ASP A 71 21.40 -8.58 -4.27
CA ASP A 71 20.22 -8.29 -5.10
C ASP A 71 18.89 -8.52 -4.37
N SER A 72 18.87 -9.39 -3.35
CA SER A 72 17.66 -9.75 -2.61
C SER A 72 17.38 -8.87 -1.38
N VAL A 73 18.24 -7.88 -1.07
CA VAL A 73 18.01 -6.92 0.02
C VAL A 73 17.08 -5.81 -0.50
N PRO A 74 15.77 -5.82 -0.17
CA PRO A 74 14.80 -4.96 -0.82
C PRO A 74 14.91 -3.53 -0.29
N MET A 75 15.49 -3.31 0.89
CA MET A 75 15.73 -1.98 1.45
C MET A 75 16.88 -2.01 2.49
N ARG A 76 17.89 -1.14 2.32
CA ARG A 76 18.87 -0.78 3.37
C ARG A 76 18.38 0.38 4.26
N SER A 77 17.11 0.76 4.13
CA SER A 77 16.51 1.85 4.89
C SER A 77 16.23 1.39 6.32
N ASN A 78 17.00 1.89 7.29
CA ASN A 78 16.90 1.54 8.70
C ASN A 78 15.50 1.76 9.34
N SER A 79 14.65 2.59 8.74
CA SER A 79 13.36 2.95 9.35
C SER A 79 12.25 1.90 9.17
N PHE A 80 12.27 1.11 8.07
CA PHE A 80 11.19 0.17 7.71
C PHE A 80 11.75 -1.06 6.97
N PRO A 81 12.43 -2.00 7.65
CA PRO A 81 13.13 -3.11 7.00
C PRO A 81 12.20 -4.20 6.44
N LEU A 82 11.03 -4.40 7.05
CA LEU A 82 10.10 -5.50 6.73
C LEU A 82 8.94 -5.10 5.82
N LEU A 83 8.70 -3.80 5.64
CA LEU A 83 7.57 -3.27 4.88
C LEU A 83 7.49 -3.84 3.45
N SER A 84 8.64 -3.90 2.77
CA SER A 84 8.75 -4.47 1.42
C SER A 84 8.45 -5.97 1.30
N LEU A 85 8.45 -6.70 2.42
CA LEU A 85 8.26 -8.16 2.47
C LEU A 85 6.84 -8.56 2.89
N HIS A 86 6.04 -7.59 3.36
CA HIS A 86 4.68 -7.83 3.79
C HIS A 86 3.71 -7.62 2.62
N ALA A 87 2.72 -8.50 2.52
CA ALA A 87 1.59 -8.36 1.61
C ALA A 87 0.32 -8.37 2.46
N PRO A 88 -0.61 -7.43 2.23
CA PRO A 88 -1.87 -7.36 2.98
C PRO A 88 -2.70 -8.62 2.70
N THR A 89 -3.41 -9.10 3.71
CA THR A 89 -4.29 -10.28 3.58
C THR A 89 -5.68 -10.07 4.17
N LEU A 90 -5.87 -9.02 4.97
CA LEU A 90 -7.14 -8.72 5.63
C LEU A 90 -7.38 -7.22 5.62
N HIS A 91 -8.59 -6.83 5.25
CA HIS A 91 -9.07 -5.46 5.31
C HIS A 91 -10.58 -5.44 5.55
N ASN A 92 -11.07 -4.33 6.08
CA ASN A 92 -12.51 -4.10 6.18
C ASN A 92 -13.07 -3.76 4.80
N SER A 93 -14.32 -4.16 4.54
CA SER A 93 -14.99 -3.86 3.27
C SER A 93 -15.43 -2.40 3.16
N THR A 94 -15.66 -1.74 4.28
CA THR A 94 -15.98 -0.32 4.40
C THR A 94 -14.80 0.42 5.00
N LEU A 95 -14.37 1.50 4.37
CA LEU A 95 -13.29 2.37 4.86
C LEU A 95 -13.91 3.63 5.46
N ASP A 96 -13.65 3.86 6.75
CA ASP A 96 -14.08 5.07 7.44
C ASP A 96 -13.11 6.22 7.15
N ARG A 97 -11.81 5.90 7.13
CA ARG A 97 -10.71 6.84 6.84
C ARG A 97 -9.88 6.27 5.69
N PRO A 98 -10.23 6.56 4.43
CA PRO A 98 -9.76 5.79 3.28
C PRO A 98 -8.24 5.74 3.14
N LEU A 99 -7.53 6.84 3.41
CA LEU A 99 -6.06 6.85 3.32
C LEU A 99 -5.41 6.16 4.51
N SER A 100 -5.89 6.44 5.72
CA SER A 100 -5.35 5.88 6.96
C SER A 100 -5.57 4.36 7.03
N ASP A 101 -6.80 3.90 6.77
CA ASP A 101 -7.19 2.49 6.81
C ASP A 101 -6.44 1.69 5.73
N LEU A 102 -6.33 2.24 4.51
CA LEU A 102 -5.56 1.61 3.44
C LEU A 102 -4.08 1.52 3.82
N MET A 103 -3.50 2.59 4.39
CA MET A 103 -2.09 2.58 4.78
C MET A 103 -1.82 1.56 5.88
N VAL A 104 -2.63 1.53 6.95
CA VAL A 104 -2.49 0.58 8.07
C VAL A 104 -2.58 -0.86 7.60
N ALA A 105 -3.48 -1.17 6.66
CA ALA A 105 -3.59 -2.52 6.08
C ALA A 105 -2.31 -2.98 5.35
N HIS A 106 -1.47 -2.04 4.90
CA HIS A 106 -0.22 -2.31 4.18
C HIS A 106 1.05 -2.18 5.05
N LEU A 107 0.90 -1.89 6.34
CA LEU A 107 2.04 -1.83 7.26
C LEU A 107 2.48 -3.24 7.67
N ASP A 108 3.78 -3.44 7.81
CA ASP A 108 4.29 -4.65 8.44
C ASP A 108 3.88 -4.71 9.93
N PRO A 109 3.78 -5.90 10.56
CA PRO A 109 3.28 -6.04 11.92
C PRO A 109 4.02 -5.20 12.97
N GLU A 110 5.33 -5.00 12.80
CA GLU A 110 6.13 -4.19 13.73
C GLU A 110 5.80 -2.70 13.57
N THR A 111 5.68 -2.22 12.33
CA THR A 111 5.28 -0.84 12.04
C THR A 111 3.83 -0.57 12.41
N ALA A 112 2.92 -1.54 12.21
CA ALA A 112 1.52 -1.44 12.62
C ALA A 112 1.39 -1.31 14.15
N ALA A 113 2.10 -2.13 14.92
CA ALA A 113 2.11 -2.01 16.38
C ALA A 113 2.64 -0.64 16.85
N ALA A 114 3.72 -0.15 16.23
CA ALA A 114 4.24 1.18 16.53
C ALA A 114 3.30 2.31 16.11
N TRP A 115 2.54 2.12 15.02
CA TRP A 115 1.53 3.06 14.56
C TRP A 115 0.43 3.20 15.60
N ASP A 116 -0.06 2.10 16.16
CA ASP A 116 -1.09 2.11 17.21
C ASP A 116 -0.60 2.83 18.49
N GLU A 117 0.65 2.58 18.90
CA GLU A 117 1.26 3.31 20.03
C GLU A 117 1.35 4.82 19.74
N TRP A 118 1.69 5.18 18.51
CA TRP A 118 1.76 6.58 18.08
C TRP A 118 0.39 7.25 18.05
N MET A 119 -0.64 6.56 17.55
CA MET A 119 -2.04 7.00 17.57
C MET A 119 -2.50 7.34 18.99
N ILE A 120 -2.19 6.47 19.96
CA ILE A 120 -2.52 6.69 21.36
C ILE A 120 -1.80 7.94 21.89
N ALA A 121 -0.50 8.10 21.62
CA ALA A 121 0.28 9.26 22.04
C ALA A 121 -0.20 10.59 21.39
N LEU A 122 -0.78 10.53 20.19
CA LEU A 122 -1.34 11.69 19.50
C LEU A 122 -2.62 12.21 20.15
N THR A 123 -3.35 11.39 20.91
CA THR A 123 -4.57 11.82 21.63
C THR A 123 -4.35 13.06 22.48
N GLU A 124 -3.19 13.18 23.15
CA GLU A 124 -2.84 14.36 23.95
C GLU A 124 -2.31 15.52 23.10
N SER A 125 -1.85 15.24 21.88
CA SER A 125 -1.11 16.15 21.01
C SER A 125 -1.94 16.71 19.85
N VAL A 126 -3.19 16.29 19.70
CA VAL A 126 -4.18 16.81 18.75
C VAL A 126 -4.97 17.98 19.38
N ARG A 127 -5.49 18.89 18.55
CA ARG A 127 -6.32 20.02 19.02
C ARG A 127 -7.69 19.55 19.51
N ARG A 128 -8.36 20.37 20.34
CA ARG A 128 -9.55 19.97 21.13
C ARG A 128 -10.77 19.53 20.31
N ASP A 129 -10.84 19.93 19.03
CA ASP A 129 -12.01 19.68 18.17
C ASP A 129 -11.75 18.55 17.15
N GLN A 130 -10.64 17.82 17.28
CA GLN A 130 -10.20 16.80 16.32
C GLN A 130 -9.90 15.48 17.03
N THR A 131 -10.16 14.37 16.35
CA THR A 131 -9.69 13.04 16.79
C THR A 131 -8.35 12.73 16.12
N PRO A 132 -7.49 11.88 16.73
CA PRO A 132 -6.22 11.47 16.12
C PRO A 132 -6.37 10.89 14.71
N GLU A 133 -7.40 10.10 14.47
CA GLU A 133 -7.70 9.46 13.19
C GLU A 133 -8.06 10.52 12.14
N SER A 134 -8.96 11.45 12.50
CA SER A 134 -9.33 12.59 11.64
C SER A 134 -8.12 13.47 11.32
N ALA A 135 -7.26 13.66 12.32
CA ALA A 135 -6.10 14.51 12.23
C ALA A 135 -5.05 13.97 11.25
N ILE A 136 -4.78 12.67 11.34
CA ILE A 136 -3.86 11.99 10.44
C ILE A 136 -4.45 11.89 9.05
N GLU A 137 -5.74 11.59 8.92
CA GLU A 137 -6.40 11.55 7.62
C GLU A 137 -6.26 12.91 6.89
N HIS A 138 -6.44 14.03 7.60
CA HIS A 138 -6.15 15.38 7.05
C HIS A 138 -4.69 15.54 6.63
N LEU A 139 -3.75 15.09 7.45
CA LEU A 139 -2.32 15.15 7.14
C LEU A 139 -1.97 14.30 5.91
N LEU A 140 -2.50 13.08 5.79
CA LEU A 140 -2.28 12.20 4.65
C LEU A 140 -2.86 12.79 3.36
N ARG A 141 -4.03 13.45 3.44
CA ARG A 141 -4.59 14.21 2.31
C ARG A 141 -3.67 15.34 1.87
N ALA A 142 -3.18 16.15 2.81
CA ALA A 142 -2.25 17.23 2.52
C ALA A 142 -0.92 16.70 1.93
N LEU A 143 -0.43 15.57 2.44
CA LEU A 143 0.74 14.88 1.90
C LEU A 143 0.52 14.41 0.46
N HIS A 144 -0.65 13.84 0.15
CA HIS A 144 -0.97 13.37 -1.20
C HIS A 144 -1.00 14.53 -2.20
N LEU A 145 -1.61 15.65 -1.81
CA LEU A 145 -1.64 16.87 -2.62
C LEU A 145 -0.24 17.46 -2.83
N ASN A 146 0.63 17.36 -1.82
CA ASN A 146 2.03 17.77 -1.91
C ASN A 146 2.84 16.84 -2.85
N ASP A 147 2.60 15.52 -2.82
CA ASP A 147 3.21 14.56 -3.76
C ASP A 147 2.84 14.87 -5.22
N GLN A 148 1.63 15.38 -5.46
CA GLN A 148 1.18 15.81 -6.79
C GLN A 148 1.70 17.20 -7.21
N GLY A 149 2.42 17.91 -6.35
CA GLY A 149 2.90 19.26 -6.62
C GLY A 149 1.81 20.34 -6.60
N LEU A 150 0.67 20.06 -5.99
CA LEU A 150 -0.45 21.01 -5.85
C LEU A 150 -0.40 21.78 -4.54
N LEU A 151 0.52 21.41 -3.65
CA LEU A 151 0.69 22.01 -2.34
C LEU A 151 2.17 22.07 -1.97
N ASP A 152 2.67 23.26 -1.66
CA ASP A 152 4.09 23.46 -1.31
C ASP A 152 4.41 22.97 0.11
N ASP A 153 5.68 22.71 0.40
CA ASP A 153 6.13 22.21 1.72
C ASP A 153 5.79 23.17 2.88
N GLU A 154 5.84 24.49 2.64
CA GLU A 154 5.42 25.49 3.64
C GLU A 154 3.93 25.37 3.95
N ARG A 155 3.11 25.15 2.91
CA ARG A 155 1.67 24.97 3.04
C ARG A 155 1.36 23.65 3.76
N LEU A 156 2.08 22.57 3.45
CA LEU A 156 1.93 21.28 4.14
C LEU A 156 2.14 21.43 5.65
N MET A 157 3.18 22.18 6.03
CA MET A 157 3.47 22.47 7.42
C MET A 157 2.37 23.34 8.07
N SER A 158 1.77 24.26 7.32
CA SER A 158 0.63 25.04 7.82
C SER A 158 -0.61 24.18 8.08
N GLU A 159 -0.91 23.22 7.20
CA GLU A 159 -2.01 22.25 7.37
C GLU A 159 -1.77 21.33 8.56
N ALA A 160 -0.54 20.86 8.76
CA ALA A 160 -0.19 20.07 9.93
C ALA A 160 -0.41 20.87 11.24
N LYS A 161 0.00 22.15 11.27
CA LYS A 161 -0.18 23.04 12.44
C LYS A 161 -1.65 23.36 12.73
N GLN A 162 -2.52 23.30 11.73
CA GLN A 162 -3.96 23.52 11.90
C GLN A 162 -4.63 22.42 12.73
N VAL A 163 -4.09 21.21 12.68
CA VAL A 163 -4.69 20.02 13.28
C VAL A 163 -3.94 19.57 14.53
N PHE A 164 -2.61 19.66 14.52
CA PHE A 164 -1.75 19.23 15.63
C PHE A 164 -1.37 20.41 16.55
N LYS A 165 -1.06 20.07 17.81
CA LYS A 165 -0.37 20.98 18.73
C LYS A 165 1.12 21.04 18.38
N ILE A 166 1.82 22.02 18.97
CA ILE A 166 3.26 22.26 18.74
C ILE A 166 4.09 20.99 18.97
N ARG A 167 3.85 20.28 20.09
CA ARG A 167 4.57 19.02 20.42
C ARG A 167 4.54 17.97 19.30
N ALA A 168 3.37 17.73 18.70
CA ALA A 168 3.26 16.78 17.59
C ALA A 168 3.87 17.34 16.29
N THR A 169 3.76 18.64 16.05
CA THR A 169 4.38 19.28 14.88
C THR A 169 5.92 19.19 14.93
N ASP A 170 6.50 19.33 16.11
CA ASP A 170 7.94 19.17 16.33
C ASP A 170 8.36 17.71 16.08
N GLN A 171 7.59 16.73 16.58
CA GLN A 171 7.82 15.31 16.31
C GLN A 171 7.70 14.94 14.82
N LEU A 172 6.80 15.60 14.09
CA LEU A 172 6.66 15.41 12.64
C LEU A 172 7.86 15.93 11.86
N THR A 173 8.58 16.91 12.41
CA THR A 173 9.76 17.53 11.79
C THR A 173 11.07 16.87 12.25
N ASP A 174 11.07 16.22 13.41
CA ASP A 174 12.24 15.57 13.99
C ASP A 174 12.68 14.34 13.17
N PRO A 175 13.92 14.30 12.63
CA PRO A 175 14.43 13.14 11.92
C PRO A 175 14.56 11.89 12.80
N LEU A 176 14.63 12.01 14.13
CA LEU A 176 14.73 10.88 15.05
C LEU A 176 13.38 10.21 15.33
N SER A 177 12.28 10.90 15.04
CA SER A 177 10.93 10.35 15.19
C SER A 177 10.67 9.26 14.15
N LYS A 178 10.10 8.13 14.59
CA LYS A 178 9.74 7.00 13.71
C LYS A 178 8.72 7.43 12.64
N PHE A 179 7.75 8.26 13.01
CA PHE A 179 6.70 8.80 12.14
C PHE A 179 6.91 10.30 11.89
N ASN A 180 8.01 10.64 11.22
CA ASN A 180 8.22 12.00 10.71
C ASN A 180 7.57 12.18 9.32
N LEU A 181 7.48 13.43 8.83
CA LEU A 181 6.89 13.72 7.51
C LEU A 181 7.56 12.95 6.37
N LYS A 182 8.88 12.75 6.44
CA LYS A 182 9.62 11.98 5.43
C LYS A 182 9.22 10.50 5.45
N ALA A 183 9.01 9.95 6.64
CA ALA A 183 8.56 8.57 6.85
C ALA A 183 7.13 8.40 6.35
N LEU A 184 6.22 9.32 6.67
CA LEU A 184 4.84 9.29 6.19
C LEU A 184 4.78 9.38 4.65
N ARG A 185 5.59 10.24 4.01
CA ARG A 185 5.72 10.26 2.53
C ARG A 185 6.15 8.91 1.96
N LYS A 186 7.13 8.24 2.59
CA LYS A 186 7.59 6.91 2.17
C LYS A 186 6.49 5.85 2.34
N LEU A 187 5.79 5.84 3.47
CA LEU A 187 4.70 4.91 3.74
C LEU A 187 3.57 5.09 2.71
N MET A 188 3.16 6.32 2.44
CA MET A 188 2.11 6.61 1.48
C MET A 188 2.52 6.24 0.04
N ALA A 189 3.78 6.48 -0.34
CA ALA A 189 4.31 6.06 -1.64
C ALA A 189 4.41 4.53 -1.78
N HIS A 190 4.69 3.82 -0.68
CA HIS A 190 4.63 2.36 -0.63
C HIS A 190 3.20 1.87 -0.83
N THR A 191 2.24 2.41 -0.05
CA THR A 191 0.82 2.06 -0.17
C THR A 191 0.27 2.36 -1.57
N LYS A 192 0.61 3.49 -2.17
CA LYS A 192 0.21 3.88 -3.54
C LYS A 192 0.76 2.95 -4.61
N ALA A 193 1.96 2.40 -4.40
CA ALA A 193 2.55 1.42 -5.32
C ALA A 193 1.87 0.05 -5.21
N TRP A 194 1.40 -0.33 -4.02
CA TRP A 194 0.63 -1.56 -3.82
C TRP A 194 -0.79 -1.45 -4.38
N GLU A 195 -1.53 -0.43 -3.93
CA GLU A 195 -2.93 -0.23 -4.27
C GLU A 195 -3.18 1.15 -4.89
N PRO A 196 -2.86 1.31 -6.19
CA PRO A 196 -3.06 2.58 -6.89
C PRO A 196 -4.54 2.91 -7.13
N GLY A 197 -5.45 1.93 -7.01
CA GLY A 197 -6.86 2.09 -7.39
C GLY A 197 -7.58 3.19 -6.60
N LEU A 198 -7.41 3.20 -5.28
CA LEU A 198 -7.98 4.24 -4.42
C LEU A 198 -7.40 5.62 -4.76
N PHE A 199 -6.09 5.73 -4.96
CA PHE A 199 -5.45 7.00 -5.30
C PHE A 199 -5.97 7.54 -6.65
N ARG A 200 -6.19 6.69 -7.65
CA ARG A 200 -6.83 7.14 -8.91
C ARG A 200 -8.24 7.67 -8.71
N LEU A 201 -9.03 7.07 -7.81
CA LEU A 201 -10.37 7.56 -7.47
C LEU A 201 -10.31 8.92 -6.76
N ILE A 202 -9.37 9.09 -5.83
CA ILE A 202 -9.12 10.36 -5.14
C ILE A 202 -8.71 11.43 -6.16
N ASP A 203 -7.81 11.10 -7.09
CA ASP A 203 -7.34 12.01 -8.14
C ASP A 203 -8.50 12.43 -9.07
N ARG A 204 -9.36 11.49 -9.47
CA ARG A 204 -10.58 11.80 -10.26
C ARG A 204 -11.57 12.66 -9.47
N LEU A 205 -11.73 12.40 -8.17
CA LEU A 205 -12.58 13.19 -7.28
C LEU A 205 -12.07 14.63 -7.15
N GLN A 206 -10.77 14.78 -6.96
CA GLN A 206 -10.09 16.06 -6.87
C GLN A 206 -10.15 16.84 -8.18
N ASP A 207 -9.86 16.20 -9.32
CA ASP A 207 -9.98 16.82 -10.64
C ASP A 207 -11.41 17.32 -10.89
N ALA A 208 -12.42 16.55 -10.48
CA ALA A 208 -13.81 16.98 -10.55
C ALA A 208 -14.07 18.22 -9.67
N ALA A 209 -13.48 18.26 -8.46
CA ALA A 209 -13.59 19.37 -7.52
C ALA A 209 -12.94 20.65 -8.07
N VAL A 210 -11.72 20.55 -8.61
CA VAL A 210 -10.98 21.67 -9.21
C VAL A 210 -11.73 22.22 -10.43
N ARG A 211 -12.23 21.33 -11.30
CA ARG A 211 -12.99 21.72 -12.49
C ARG A 211 -14.40 22.24 -12.16
N ARG A 212 -14.84 22.12 -10.90
CA ARG A 212 -16.20 22.47 -10.43
C ARG A 212 -17.27 21.95 -11.39
N GLY A 213 -17.10 20.71 -11.82
CA GLY A 213 -17.92 20.13 -12.89
C GLY A 213 -19.39 19.98 -12.45
N PRO A 214 -20.37 20.14 -13.37
CA PRO A 214 -21.78 19.88 -13.06
C PRO A 214 -22.00 18.44 -12.57
N SER A 215 -21.11 17.51 -12.94
CA SER A 215 -21.14 16.10 -12.53
C SER A 215 -21.04 15.86 -11.02
N LEU A 216 -20.51 16.82 -10.23
CA LEU A 216 -20.45 16.69 -8.77
C LEU A 216 -21.82 16.82 -8.11
N THR A 217 -22.73 17.59 -8.70
CA THR A 217 -24.02 17.96 -8.09
C THR A 217 -25.23 17.71 -8.98
N SER A 218 -25.04 17.29 -10.24
CA SER A 218 -26.14 17.13 -11.21
C SER A 218 -26.92 15.83 -11.02
N SER A 219 -26.28 14.79 -10.48
CA SER A 219 -26.91 13.50 -10.23
C SER A 219 -27.19 13.33 -8.73
N PRO A 220 -28.35 12.78 -8.34
CA PRO A 220 -28.63 12.46 -6.94
C PRO A 220 -27.67 11.41 -6.37
N TRP A 221 -27.11 10.56 -7.23
CA TRP A 221 -26.14 9.53 -6.87
C TRP A 221 -24.91 9.65 -7.75
N ARG A 222 -23.73 9.64 -7.15
CA ARG A 222 -22.46 9.48 -7.87
C ARG A 222 -21.79 8.20 -7.41
N LEU A 223 -21.67 7.26 -8.35
CA LEU A 223 -20.91 6.04 -8.20
C LEU A 223 -19.64 6.21 -9.03
N ASP A 224 -18.47 6.00 -8.44
CA ASP A 224 -17.19 5.88 -9.14
C ASP A 224 -16.49 4.62 -8.63
N LEU A 225 -15.74 3.96 -9.50
CA LEU A 225 -15.07 2.71 -9.14
C LEU A 225 -13.79 2.51 -9.94
N ASP A 226 -12.83 1.79 -9.36
CA ASP A 226 -11.56 1.44 -9.99
C ASP A 226 -11.23 -0.02 -9.70
N ILE A 227 -10.79 -0.71 -10.76
CA ILE A 227 -10.22 -2.05 -10.68
C ILE A 227 -8.91 -2.03 -11.48
N PRO A 228 -7.86 -2.73 -11.02
CA PRO A 228 -6.65 -2.90 -11.82
C PRO A 228 -6.99 -3.43 -13.22
N PRO A 229 -6.48 -2.82 -14.30
CA PRO A 229 -6.80 -3.23 -15.67
C PRO A 229 -6.22 -4.60 -16.04
N ARG A 230 -5.21 -5.05 -15.28
CA ARG A 230 -4.52 -6.32 -15.44
C ARG A 230 -4.33 -6.95 -14.06
N CYS A 231 -4.51 -8.26 -13.99
CA CYS A 231 -4.29 -9.05 -12.79
C CYS A 231 -3.48 -10.29 -13.16
N SER A 232 -2.35 -10.49 -12.49
CA SER A 232 -1.40 -11.56 -12.80
C SER A 232 -1.52 -12.78 -11.88
N GLN A 233 -2.12 -12.61 -10.70
CA GLN A 233 -2.25 -13.65 -9.66
C GLN A 233 -3.71 -14.07 -9.43
N GLY A 234 -4.59 -13.78 -10.39
CA GLY A 234 -6.02 -14.02 -10.20
C GLY A 234 -6.62 -13.24 -9.03
N GLN A 235 -5.95 -12.21 -8.51
CA GLN A 235 -6.45 -11.37 -7.42
C GLN A 235 -6.52 -9.91 -7.89
N ALA A 236 -7.59 -9.21 -7.51
CA ALA A 236 -7.78 -7.79 -7.79
C ALA A 236 -8.53 -7.12 -6.65
N ASP A 237 -8.20 -5.86 -6.41
CA ASP A 237 -8.92 -5.03 -5.45
C ASP A 237 -9.85 -4.09 -6.20
N LEU A 238 -11.14 -4.18 -5.88
CA LEU A 238 -12.17 -3.27 -6.37
C LEU A 238 -12.41 -2.19 -5.33
N PHE A 239 -12.19 -0.94 -5.73
CA PHE A 239 -12.57 0.22 -4.93
C PHE A 239 -13.84 0.84 -5.49
N VAL A 240 -14.79 1.14 -4.60
CA VAL A 240 -16.05 1.82 -4.95
C VAL A 240 -16.20 3.06 -4.07
N VAL A 241 -16.43 4.20 -4.70
CA VAL A 241 -16.69 5.47 -4.03
C VAL A 241 -18.11 5.90 -4.37
N LEU A 242 -18.93 6.07 -3.32
CA LEU A 242 -20.31 6.46 -3.43
C LEU A 242 -20.54 7.81 -2.73
N HIS A 243 -21.12 8.76 -3.47
CA HIS A 243 -21.66 9.99 -2.90
C HIS A 243 -23.18 9.99 -3.00
N ASN A 244 -23.82 10.30 -1.88
CA ASN A 244 -25.25 10.52 -1.79
C ASN A 244 -25.51 12.04 -1.85
N ASN A 245 -25.86 12.56 -3.02
CA ASN A 245 -26.23 13.97 -3.20
C ASN A 245 -27.71 14.23 -2.90
N THR A 246 -28.44 13.26 -2.35
CA THR A 246 -29.78 13.47 -1.84
C THR A 246 -29.69 14.19 -0.48
N ASP A 247 -30.74 14.93 -0.12
CA ASP A 247 -30.77 15.69 1.14
C ASP A 247 -31.18 14.80 2.35
N THR A 248 -31.21 13.47 2.17
CA THR A 248 -31.68 12.49 3.17
C THR A 248 -30.69 11.34 3.30
N ALA A 249 -30.54 10.82 4.53
CA ALA A 249 -29.87 9.55 4.74
C ALA A 249 -30.73 8.42 4.17
N VAL A 250 -30.14 7.56 3.36
CA VAL A 250 -30.83 6.49 2.63
C VAL A 250 -29.99 5.23 2.74
N ASP A 251 -30.65 4.11 3.05
CA ASP A 251 -30.03 2.78 3.02
C ASP A 251 -30.02 2.27 1.58
N VAL A 252 -28.83 1.95 1.08
CA VAL A 252 -28.64 1.43 -0.27
C VAL A 252 -27.95 0.08 -0.24
N GLU A 253 -28.31 -0.78 -1.21
CA GLU A 253 -27.66 -2.05 -1.43
C GLU A 253 -26.72 -1.93 -2.64
N ILE A 254 -25.46 -2.34 -2.49
CA ILE A 254 -24.50 -2.43 -3.59
C ILE A 254 -24.33 -3.90 -3.93
N ASP A 255 -24.73 -4.25 -5.15
CA ASP A 255 -24.60 -5.58 -5.73
C ASP A 255 -23.38 -5.63 -6.64
N ILE A 256 -22.49 -6.57 -6.37
CA ILE A 256 -21.26 -6.78 -7.11
C ILE A 256 -21.31 -8.16 -7.72
N VAL A 257 -21.25 -8.21 -9.05
CA VAL A 257 -21.31 -9.43 -9.83
C VAL A 257 -19.99 -9.60 -10.56
N THR A 258 -19.28 -10.67 -10.22
CA THR A 258 -17.96 -11.00 -10.78
C THR A 258 -18.10 -12.18 -11.72
N ALA A 259 -17.72 -12.00 -12.99
CA ALA A 259 -17.76 -13.10 -13.95
C ALA A 259 -16.62 -14.10 -13.69
N GLU A 260 -16.99 -15.35 -13.41
CA GLU A 260 -16.06 -16.48 -13.15
C GLU A 260 -15.08 -16.24 -11.98
N GLY A 261 -15.42 -15.32 -11.09
CA GLY A 261 -14.62 -14.98 -9.91
C GLY A 261 -15.41 -15.10 -8.61
N GLU A 262 -14.70 -15.02 -7.51
CA GLU A 262 -15.20 -14.99 -6.15
C GLU A 262 -15.00 -13.59 -5.54
N PRO A 263 -16.03 -13.00 -4.93
CA PRO A 263 -17.40 -13.50 -4.84
C PRO A 263 -18.15 -13.36 -6.18
N ALA A 264 -18.93 -14.39 -6.54
CA ALA A 264 -19.76 -14.38 -7.75
C ALA A 264 -20.90 -13.35 -7.68
N LEU A 265 -21.49 -13.22 -6.49
CA LEU A 265 -22.42 -12.15 -6.12
C LEU A 265 -22.12 -11.75 -4.67
N GLN A 266 -21.89 -10.47 -4.43
CA GLN A 266 -21.79 -9.89 -3.10
C GLN A 266 -22.75 -8.72 -2.97
N ASN A 267 -23.57 -8.75 -1.93
CA ASN A 267 -24.51 -7.68 -1.61
C ASN A 267 -24.06 -7.02 -0.32
N ILE A 268 -23.81 -5.70 -0.37
CA ILE A 268 -23.38 -4.91 0.77
C ILE A 268 -24.43 -3.82 1.00
N GLY A 269 -25.09 -3.87 2.16
CA GLY A 269 -25.98 -2.80 2.61
C GLY A 269 -25.15 -1.70 3.27
N VAL A 270 -25.35 -0.46 2.85
CA VAL A 270 -24.66 0.72 3.41
C VAL A 270 -25.66 1.82 3.71
N GLU A 271 -25.59 2.34 4.94
CA GLU A 271 -26.26 3.58 5.30
C GLU A 271 -25.45 4.76 4.76
N THR A 272 -26.04 5.51 3.82
CA THR A 272 -25.34 6.65 3.20
C THR A 272 -25.73 7.96 3.84
N LYS A 273 -24.73 8.76 4.21
CA LYS A 273 -24.95 10.11 4.72
C LYS A 273 -25.10 11.09 3.56
N PRO A 274 -25.99 12.08 3.67
CA PRO A 274 -26.14 13.10 2.64
C PRO A 274 -24.85 13.92 2.53
N SER A 275 -24.34 14.05 1.31
CA SER A 275 -23.15 14.84 1.01
C SER A 275 -23.46 16.34 1.12
N ARG A 276 -22.59 17.08 1.82
CA ARG A 276 -22.73 18.52 1.95
C ARG A 276 -22.42 19.18 0.62
N ARG A 277 -23.39 19.91 0.07
CA ARG A 277 -23.20 20.63 -1.19
C ARG A 277 -22.11 21.68 -1.02
N ILE A 278 -21.08 21.60 -1.87
CA ILE A 278 -20.07 22.66 -1.94
C ILE A 278 -20.73 23.88 -2.59
N ALA A 279 -20.93 24.94 -1.81
CA ALA A 279 -21.47 26.19 -2.32
C ALA A 279 -20.51 26.79 -3.37
N ARG A 280 -21.05 27.24 -4.52
CA ARG A 280 -20.27 27.78 -5.66
C ARG A 280 -19.43 29.03 -5.33
N GLU A 281 -19.65 29.67 -4.18
CA GLU A 281 -19.07 30.96 -3.82
C GLU A 281 -17.90 30.88 -2.82
N GLU A 282 -17.66 29.75 -2.15
CA GLU A 282 -16.53 29.63 -1.22
C GLU A 282 -15.23 29.38 -1.99
N THR A 283 -14.25 30.27 -1.85
CA THR A 283 -12.83 29.99 -2.11
C THR A 283 -12.33 29.04 -1.03
N SER A 284 -12.86 27.82 -0.99
CA SER A 284 -12.46 26.81 -0.03
C SER A 284 -11.09 26.26 -0.41
N ASP A 285 -10.24 26.04 0.58
CA ASP A 285 -8.95 25.37 0.41
C ASP A 285 -9.13 24.02 -0.30
N LEU A 286 -8.17 23.65 -1.16
CA LEU A 286 -8.19 22.37 -1.88
C LEU A 286 -8.17 21.19 -0.90
N VAL A 287 -7.39 21.31 0.18
CA VAL A 287 -7.27 20.29 1.23
C VAL A 287 -8.62 20.10 1.92
N ASP A 288 -9.26 21.20 2.33
CA ASP A 288 -10.56 21.16 3.00
C ASP A 288 -11.68 20.66 2.07
N THR A 289 -11.65 21.07 0.80
CA THR A 289 -12.64 20.64 -0.19
C THR A 289 -12.55 19.14 -0.44
N LEU A 290 -11.34 18.63 -0.69
CA LEU A 290 -11.11 17.20 -0.86
C LEU A 290 -11.46 16.43 0.42
N GLY A 291 -11.09 16.98 1.58
CA GLY A 291 -11.40 16.39 2.87
C GLY A 291 -12.89 16.22 3.10
N ARG A 292 -13.69 17.26 2.84
CA ARG A 292 -15.15 17.20 2.91
C ARG A 292 -15.74 16.18 1.93
N LEU A 293 -15.24 16.15 0.69
CA LEU A 293 -15.71 15.20 -0.32
C LEU A 293 -15.42 13.74 0.03
N LEU A 294 -14.29 13.46 0.69
CA LEU A 294 -13.95 12.12 1.14
C LEU A 294 -14.70 11.74 2.42
N ASP A 295 -14.85 12.66 3.36
CA ASP A 295 -15.60 12.41 4.61
C ASP A 295 -17.09 12.18 4.36
N ASP A 296 -17.64 12.79 3.31
CA ASP A 296 -19.03 12.63 2.89
C ASP A 296 -19.23 11.42 1.94
N ALA A 297 -18.14 10.75 1.53
CA ALA A 297 -18.21 9.58 0.66
C ALA A 297 -18.28 8.28 1.47
N THR A 298 -19.03 7.30 0.98
CA THR A 298 -18.84 5.91 1.39
C THR A 298 -17.80 5.28 0.48
N VAL A 299 -16.70 4.80 1.04
CA VAL A 299 -15.64 4.10 0.31
C VAL A 299 -15.67 2.61 0.66
N LEU A 300 -15.77 1.76 -0.35
CA LEU A 300 -15.69 0.32 -0.21
C LEU A 300 -14.41 -0.22 -0.83
N TRP A 301 -13.80 -1.21 -0.17
CA TRP A 301 -12.65 -1.96 -0.66
C TRP A 301 -12.96 -3.45 -0.63
N ILE A 302 -12.96 -4.08 -1.82
CA ILE A 302 -13.48 -5.43 -2.01
C ILE A 302 -12.45 -6.25 -2.78
N GLY A 303 -11.94 -7.29 -2.13
CA GLY A 303 -11.07 -8.27 -2.76
C GLY A 303 -11.85 -9.17 -3.70
N LEU A 304 -11.37 -9.29 -4.93
CA LEU A 304 -11.87 -10.18 -5.97
C LEU A 304 -10.80 -11.23 -6.26
N ALA A 305 -11.23 -12.48 -6.42
CA ALA A 305 -10.36 -13.58 -6.77
C ALA A 305 -10.90 -14.36 -7.98
N TRP A 306 -10.00 -14.90 -8.80
CA TRP A 306 -10.31 -15.76 -9.93
C TRP A 306 -9.43 -17.01 -9.86
N PRO A 307 -9.96 -18.18 -10.26
CA PRO A 307 -9.15 -19.38 -10.37
C PRO A 307 -7.98 -19.20 -11.35
N ASP A 308 -6.84 -19.84 -11.09
CA ASP A 308 -5.65 -19.83 -11.96
C ASP A 308 -5.93 -20.36 -13.39
N SER A 309 -7.05 -21.07 -13.59
CA SER A 309 -7.50 -21.55 -14.90
C SER A 309 -8.10 -20.47 -15.79
N CYS A 310 -8.58 -19.36 -15.22
CA CYS A 310 -9.26 -18.29 -15.96
C CYS A 310 -8.25 -17.35 -16.64
N ARG A 311 -8.51 -16.96 -17.89
CA ARG A 311 -7.64 -16.08 -18.68
C ARG A 311 -8.47 -15.16 -19.57
N GLY A 312 -7.96 -13.95 -19.80
CA GLY A 312 -8.58 -12.99 -20.71
C GLY A 312 -9.38 -11.91 -19.96
N PRO A 313 -10.27 -11.19 -20.64
CA PRO A 313 -11.03 -10.10 -20.04
C PRO A 313 -12.20 -10.62 -19.19
N HIS A 314 -12.21 -10.25 -17.91
CA HIS A 314 -13.29 -10.54 -16.97
C HIS A 314 -14.01 -9.24 -16.59
N PRO A 315 -15.30 -9.11 -16.93
CA PRO A 315 -16.11 -7.99 -16.50
C PRO A 315 -16.55 -8.15 -15.04
N VAL A 316 -16.59 -7.03 -14.32
CA VAL A 316 -17.16 -6.88 -13.00
C VAL A 316 -18.24 -5.82 -13.07
N GLN A 317 -19.46 -6.17 -12.69
CA GLN A 317 -20.60 -5.27 -12.68
C GLN A 317 -20.90 -4.85 -11.25
N VAL A 318 -20.98 -3.54 -11.02
CA VAL A 318 -21.39 -2.95 -9.74
C VAL A 318 -22.70 -2.23 -9.96
N THR A 319 -23.72 -2.59 -9.19
CA THR A 319 -25.07 -2.04 -9.30
C THR A 319 -25.51 -1.47 -7.95
N LEU A 320 -25.84 -0.18 -7.95
CA LEU A 320 -26.41 0.51 -6.81
C LEU A 320 -27.93 0.34 -6.83
N LYS A 321 -28.47 -0.20 -5.74
CA LYS A 321 -29.90 -0.40 -5.53
C LYS A 321 -30.42 0.50 -4.41
N GLY A 322 -31.56 1.15 -4.65
CA GLY A 322 -32.26 1.92 -3.64
C GLY A 322 -33.06 1.04 -2.67
N GLU A 323 -33.74 1.67 -1.69
CA GLU A 323 -34.53 0.99 -0.66
C GLU A 323 -35.57 0.02 -1.21
N ARG A 324 -36.15 0.29 -2.39
CA ARG A 324 -37.14 -0.60 -3.01
C ARG A 324 -36.51 -1.59 -3.99
N ARG A 325 -35.19 -1.75 -3.93
CA ARG A 325 -34.36 -2.54 -4.86
C ARG A 325 -34.43 -2.08 -6.31
N GLU A 326 -34.81 -0.83 -6.55
CA GLU A 326 -34.69 -0.24 -7.88
C GLU A 326 -33.21 0.02 -8.21
N THR A 327 -32.82 -0.20 -9.47
CA THR A 327 -31.47 0.14 -9.92
C THR A 327 -31.33 1.65 -10.08
N LEU A 328 -30.52 2.26 -9.21
CA LEU A 328 -30.21 3.69 -9.24
C LEU A 328 -29.05 4.00 -10.20
N SER A 329 -28.03 3.15 -10.19
CA SER A 329 -26.85 3.26 -11.06
C SER A 329 -26.27 1.88 -11.30
N SER A 330 -25.68 1.65 -12.47
CA SER A 330 -24.96 0.41 -12.77
C SER A 330 -23.75 0.72 -13.64
N MET A 331 -22.61 0.16 -13.26
CA MET A 331 -21.33 0.35 -13.94
C MET A 331 -20.67 -0.99 -14.17
N VAL A 332 -20.02 -1.15 -15.32
CA VAL A 332 -19.28 -2.35 -15.68
C VAL A 332 -17.83 -1.96 -15.95
N VAL A 333 -16.92 -2.54 -15.19
CA VAL A 333 -15.48 -2.45 -15.44
C VAL A 333 -14.93 -3.80 -15.85
N LYS A 334 -13.74 -3.79 -16.43
CA LYS A 334 -13.10 -4.98 -16.96
C LYS A 334 -11.66 -5.03 -16.44
N THR A 335 -11.28 -6.20 -15.95
CA THR A 335 -9.87 -6.54 -15.73
C THR A 335 -9.46 -7.61 -16.72
N THR A 336 -8.16 -7.74 -16.99
CA THR A 336 -7.61 -8.80 -17.84
C THR A 336 -6.72 -9.72 -17.02
N LEU A 337 -7.10 -10.99 -16.94
CA LEU A 337 -6.32 -12.04 -16.28
C LEU A 337 -5.23 -12.52 -17.23
N SER A 338 -3.98 -12.44 -16.77
CA SER A 338 -2.81 -12.89 -17.53
C SER A 338 -2.05 -13.95 -16.73
N ALA A 339 -1.80 -15.10 -17.35
CA ALA A 339 -1.15 -16.23 -16.67
C ALA A 339 0.38 -16.21 -16.71
N ASN A 340 0.98 -15.26 -17.43
CA ASN A 340 2.43 -15.08 -17.44
C ASN A 340 2.79 -14.01 -16.41
N ALA A 341 3.00 -14.49 -15.18
CA ALA A 341 3.53 -13.75 -14.05
C ALA A 341 4.96 -13.28 -14.31
N GLN A 342 5.14 -12.13 -14.96
CA GLN A 342 6.42 -11.41 -14.93
C GLN A 342 6.32 -9.90 -14.85
N GLN A 343 5.16 -9.27 -15.09
CA GLN A 343 5.08 -7.80 -15.04
C GLN A 343 4.35 -7.22 -13.81
N GLU A 344 3.48 -7.96 -13.13
CA GLU A 344 2.66 -7.40 -12.02
C GLU A 344 2.38 -8.44 -10.93
N SER A 345 3.30 -9.36 -10.64
CA SER A 345 3.15 -10.26 -9.48
C SER A 345 3.24 -9.45 -8.19
N ALA A 346 2.75 -9.97 -7.05
CA ALA A 346 3.00 -9.35 -5.75
C ALA A 346 4.50 -9.06 -5.53
N ALA A 347 5.40 -9.90 -6.05
CA ALA A 347 6.85 -9.66 -5.99
C ALA A 347 7.30 -8.44 -6.83
N GLN A 348 6.62 -8.15 -7.95
CA GLN A 348 6.87 -6.95 -8.73
C GLN A 348 6.27 -5.71 -8.06
N ARG A 349 5.05 -5.77 -7.52
CA ARG A 349 4.48 -4.67 -6.71
C ARG A 349 5.38 -4.34 -5.52
N MET A 350 5.95 -5.37 -4.86
CA MET A 350 6.98 -5.22 -3.83
C MET A 350 8.25 -4.55 -4.36
N SER A 351 8.73 -4.95 -5.55
CA SER A 351 9.88 -4.33 -6.21
C SER A 351 9.61 -2.87 -6.61
N GLU A 352 8.40 -2.55 -7.07
CA GLU A 352 7.99 -1.21 -7.46
C GLU A 352 7.84 -0.32 -6.22
N ALA A 353 7.19 -0.82 -5.17
CA ALA A 353 7.04 -0.13 -3.90
C ALA A 353 8.39 0.10 -3.19
N SER A 354 9.30 -0.87 -3.21
CA SER A 354 10.67 -0.66 -2.73
C SER A 354 11.45 0.34 -3.59
N SER A 355 11.25 0.33 -4.92
CA SER A 355 11.89 1.28 -5.84
C SER A 355 11.36 2.71 -5.67
N SER A 356 10.05 2.90 -5.43
CA SER A 356 9.43 4.21 -5.21
C SER A 356 9.96 4.83 -3.91
N VAL A 357 10.02 4.03 -2.84
CA VAL A 357 10.62 4.44 -1.57
C VAL A 357 12.11 4.76 -1.74
N ARG A 358 12.85 3.99 -2.56
CA ARG A 358 14.26 4.25 -2.87
C ARG A 358 14.45 5.57 -3.64
N ARG A 359 13.61 5.85 -4.64
CA ARG A 359 13.65 7.13 -5.39
C ARG A 359 13.43 8.32 -4.47
N LEU A 360 12.42 8.23 -3.59
CA LEU A 360 12.17 9.26 -2.59
C LEU A 360 13.37 9.42 -1.64
N ALA A 361 13.94 8.32 -1.14
CA ALA A 361 15.11 8.37 -0.26
C ALA A 361 16.33 9.03 -0.93
N LEU A 362 16.54 8.81 -2.23
CA LEU A 362 17.61 9.44 -2.99
C LEU A 362 17.33 10.93 -3.26
N SER A 363 16.10 11.29 -3.64
CA SER A 363 15.71 12.69 -3.89
C SER A 363 15.73 13.59 -2.64
N MET A 364 15.75 13.01 -1.45
CA MET A 364 15.75 13.71 -0.17
C MET A 364 17.12 13.69 0.53
N ALA A 365 18.12 13.06 -0.09
CA ALA A 365 19.50 13.01 0.37
C ALA A 365 20.38 14.12 -0.26
N ASP A 366 19.92 14.70 -1.38
CA ASP A 366 20.33 16.01 -1.88
C ASP A 366 19.54 17.12 -1.17
#